data_AF-A0A965JVT5-F1
#
_entry.id   AF-A0A965JVT5-F1
#
_cell.length_a   1.000
_cell.length_b   1.000
_cell.length_c   1.000
_cell.angle_alpha   90.00
_cell.angle_beta   90.00
_cell.angle_gamma   90.00
#
_symmetry.space_group_name_H-M   'P 1'
#
loop_
_entity.id
_entity.type
_entity.pdbx_description
1 polymer ?
#
loop_
_entity_poly.entity_id
_entity_poly.type
_entity_poly.pdbx_seq_one_letter_code
_entity_poly.pdbx_strand_id
1 'polypeptide(L)'
;MAEIEKNEKIYQKDLVQKLLISSKSKSEKNTKTPDAQFIFCIDVRSEPMRRALESKGNYETFGFAGFFGIPVKIENKITKESYSSCPVLLKPQHKIVEKSSCSELQLQKEIARFKKFGVVKKFYQSLKYGFTTPFVLAEAIGVWSGGWMTFHSLAPKAANKIKQKLNDQLKQTSKTNPSLEDLSLEDQLAYAKGALTTIGLTSDFAPIVVLCGHGSTTENNAYATALDCGACGGRHGGSNAKILAAILNNKEVRKRLAINSISIPAQTKFIAAQHNTTTDDIELYVEEKNFDLEKLKLDLKAAQKSNSKWRSGKMGEKLSEKDSVSHVEKRSVNWAETRPEWGLARNASFIVAKRDLTKNIDLDGRSFLHSYDWQQDIDGSSLNLILTAPMVVAQWINSQYLFSTINNVAYGSGSKITQNIVGKIGVMQGNASDLMHGLPLQSVFSKDNQSYHQPLRLTTLVHAPTELIDKAIYKNEILQKLFGNSWVHIFCLDPISSKIFSLQKNLTWQEY
;
A
#
# COMPACT_ATOMS: atom_id res chain seq x y z
N MET A 1 -0.65 -21.87 -20.74
CA MET A 1 -2.07 -21.44 -20.81
C MET A 1 -3.00 -22.34 -20.02
N ALA A 2 -3.07 -23.65 -20.29
CA ALA A 2 -3.98 -24.57 -19.57
C ALA A 2 -3.82 -24.55 -18.03
N GLU A 3 -2.59 -24.45 -17.52
CA GLU A 3 -2.33 -24.36 -16.07
C GLU A 3 -2.87 -23.06 -15.46
N ILE A 4 -2.72 -21.93 -16.16
CA ILE A 4 -3.22 -20.61 -15.74
C ILE A 4 -4.75 -20.66 -15.62
N GLU A 5 -5.44 -21.17 -16.64
CA GLU A 5 -6.89 -21.29 -16.64
C GLU A 5 -7.40 -22.27 -15.56
N LYS A 6 -6.65 -23.34 -15.28
CA LYS A 6 -6.95 -24.25 -14.17
C LYS A 6 -6.83 -23.53 -12.82
N ASN A 7 -5.75 -22.78 -12.61
CA ASN A 7 -5.53 -22.00 -11.39
C ASN A 7 -6.64 -20.96 -11.19
N GLU A 8 -7.03 -20.28 -12.26
CA GLU A 8 -8.12 -19.30 -12.27
C GLU A 8 -9.44 -19.94 -11.85
N LYS A 9 -9.85 -21.04 -12.50
CA LYS A 9 -11.13 -21.72 -12.19
C LYS A 9 -11.18 -22.22 -10.75
N ILE A 10 -10.10 -22.81 -10.25
CA ILE A 10 -10.02 -23.30 -8.87
C ILE A 10 -10.21 -22.14 -7.88
N TYR A 11 -9.47 -21.04 -8.09
CA TYR A 11 -9.54 -19.88 -7.22
C TYR A 11 -10.90 -19.17 -7.30
N GLN A 12 -11.42 -18.96 -8.51
CA GLN A 12 -12.71 -18.31 -8.76
C GLN A 12 -13.86 -19.08 -8.09
N LYS A 13 -13.89 -20.40 -8.22
CA LYS A 13 -14.92 -21.25 -7.60
C LYS A 13 -14.92 -21.12 -6.07
N ASP A 14 -13.74 -21.20 -5.44
CA ASP A 14 -13.59 -21.05 -3.99
C ASP A 14 -14.02 -19.64 -3.51
N LEU A 15 -13.56 -18.59 -4.19
CA LEU A 15 -13.87 -17.21 -3.84
C LEU A 15 -15.38 -16.92 -3.97
N VAL A 16 -15.97 -17.30 -5.11
CA VAL A 16 -17.40 -17.11 -5.39
C VAL A 16 -18.24 -17.85 -4.35
N GLN A 17 -17.91 -19.09 -4.03
CA GLN A 17 -18.63 -19.86 -3.02
C GLN A 17 -18.59 -19.20 -1.64
N LYS A 18 -17.42 -18.74 -1.19
CA LYS A 18 -17.27 -18.03 0.09
C LYS A 18 -18.12 -16.76 0.16
N LEU A 19 -18.14 -15.98 -0.92
CA LEU A 19 -18.90 -14.73 -0.99
C LEU A 19 -20.41 -14.95 -1.08
N LEU A 20 -20.88 -15.98 -1.79
CA LEU A 20 -22.29 -16.37 -1.80
C LEU A 20 -22.78 -16.80 -0.42
N ILE A 21 -21.95 -17.54 0.33
CA ILE A 21 -22.28 -17.93 1.70
C ILE A 21 -22.37 -16.68 2.58
N SER A 22 -21.41 -15.76 2.44
CA SER A 22 -21.38 -14.52 3.21
C SER A 22 -22.46 -13.51 2.82
N SER A 23 -22.94 -13.50 1.58
CA SER A 23 -24.04 -12.61 1.16
C SER A 23 -25.40 -13.07 1.68
N LYS A 24 -25.56 -14.39 1.85
CA LYS A 24 -26.77 -15.01 2.42
C LYS A 24 -26.83 -14.94 3.93
N SER A 25 -25.68 -14.85 4.61
CA SER A 25 -25.68 -14.65 6.05
C SER A 25 -26.17 -13.23 6.35
N LYS A 26 -27.23 -13.11 7.17
CA LYS A 26 -27.66 -11.80 7.66
C LYS A 26 -26.52 -11.25 8.52
N SER A 27 -25.86 -10.20 8.02
CA SER A 27 -25.02 -9.33 8.85
C SER A 27 -25.90 -8.81 9.99
N GLU A 28 -25.66 -9.28 11.21
CA GLU A 28 -26.15 -8.60 12.40
C GLU A 28 -25.49 -7.22 12.38
N LYS A 29 -26.26 -6.19 11.96
CA LYS A 29 -25.81 -4.81 12.06
C LYS A 29 -25.51 -4.55 13.52
N ASN A 30 -24.22 -4.44 13.85
CA ASN A 30 -23.80 -4.08 15.19
C ASN A 30 -24.33 -2.67 15.45
N THR A 31 -25.32 -2.55 16.34
CA THR A 31 -26.00 -1.28 16.63
C THR A 31 -25.11 -0.31 17.41
N LYS A 32 -23.96 -0.78 17.90
CA LYS A 32 -22.98 0.04 18.62
C LYS A 32 -22.01 0.69 17.65
N THR A 33 -21.92 2.02 17.71
CA THR A 33 -20.90 2.82 17.01
C THR A 33 -19.50 2.24 17.28
N PRO A 34 -18.67 2.02 16.25
CA PRO A 34 -17.31 1.51 16.43
C PRO A 34 -16.45 2.48 17.25
N ASP A 35 -15.52 1.91 18.03
CA ASP A 35 -14.55 2.67 18.83
C ASP A 35 -13.65 3.51 17.90
N ALA A 36 -13.28 2.93 16.75
CA ALA A 36 -12.58 3.61 15.68
C ALA A 36 -12.86 2.96 14.31
N GLN A 37 -12.82 3.77 13.26
CA GLN A 37 -12.86 3.34 11.87
C GLN A 37 -11.48 3.48 11.23
N PHE A 38 -11.06 2.51 10.42
CA PHE A 38 -9.76 2.54 9.74
C PHE A 38 -9.94 2.40 8.23
N ILE A 39 -9.42 3.36 7.47
CA ILE A 39 -9.39 3.30 6.01
C ILE A 39 -7.98 2.86 5.59
N PHE A 40 -7.83 1.58 5.26
CA PHE A 40 -6.56 1.00 4.83
C PHE A 40 -6.37 1.15 3.32
N CYS A 41 -5.10 1.15 2.89
CA CYS A 41 -4.78 0.87 1.50
C CYS A 41 -5.40 -0.47 1.04
N ILE A 42 -5.85 -0.54 -0.21
CA ILE A 42 -6.35 -1.77 -0.86
C ILE A 42 -5.33 -2.92 -0.93
N ASP A 43 -4.07 -2.71 -0.52
CA ASP A 43 -2.98 -3.68 -0.60
C ASP A 43 -3.33 -5.04 0.02
N VAL A 44 -3.01 -6.13 -0.66
CA VAL A 44 -3.30 -7.51 -0.23
C VAL A 44 -2.68 -7.86 1.13
N ARG A 45 -1.58 -7.19 1.52
CA ARG A 45 -0.90 -7.38 2.80
C ARG A 45 -1.59 -6.64 3.94
N SER A 46 -2.47 -5.68 3.63
CA SER A 46 -3.31 -5.00 4.61
C SER A 46 -4.57 -5.80 4.93
N GLU A 47 -5.01 -6.74 4.08
CA GLU A 47 -6.15 -7.63 4.35
C GLU A 47 -6.01 -8.43 5.66
N PRO A 48 -4.92 -9.20 5.89
CA PRO A 48 -4.77 -9.95 7.14
C PRO A 48 -4.58 -9.02 8.34
N MET A 49 -3.99 -7.82 8.14
CA MET A 49 -3.86 -6.81 9.19
C MET A 49 -5.21 -6.25 9.64
N ARG A 50 -6.14 -6.01 8.69
CA ARG A 50 -7.51 -5.57 8.98
C ARG A 50 -8.24 -6.61 9.83
N ARG A 51 -8.16 -7.88 9.46
CA ARG A 51 -8.73 -8.99 10.25
C ARG A 51 -8.11 -9.08 11.64
N ALA A 52 -6.80 -8.96 11.74
CA ALA A 52 -6.10 -8.96 13.02
C ALA A 52 -6.58 -7.82 13.92
N LEU A 53 -6.76 -6.61 13.37
CA LEU A 53 -7.24 -5.44 14.11
C LEU A 53 -8.70 -5.60 14.55
N GLU A 54 -9.59 -5.97 13.64
CA GLU A 54 -11.01 -6.19 13.93
C GLU A 54 -11.23 -7.28 15.00
N SER A 55 -10.27 -8.21 15.19
CA SER A 55 -10.33 -9.21 16.27
C SER A 55 -9.99 -8.68 17.67
N LYS A 56 -9.45 -7.45 17.79
CA LYS A 56 -8.99 -6.90 19.08
C LYS A 56 -10.02 -6.01 19.78
N GLY A 57 -10.92 -5.40 19.01
CA GLY A 57 -11.88 -4.44 19.55
C GLY A 57 -13.02 -4.17 18.60
N ASN A 58 -13.89 -3.23 18.98
CA ASN A 58 -15.02 -2.79 18.14
C ASN A 58 -14.52 -1.83 17.04
N TYR A 59 -13.76 -2.37 16.09
CA TYR A 59 -13.20 -1.62 14.97
C TYR A 59 -13.90 -1.99 13.67
N GLU A 60 -14.06 -0.98 12.82
CA GLU A 60 -14.55 -1.14 11.45
C GLU A 60 -13.46 -0.73 10.46
N THR A 61 -13.30 -1.49 9.39
CA THR A 61 -12.27 -1.20 8.39
C THR A 61 -12.83 -1.00 6.99
N PHE A 62 -12.29 -0.03 6.29
CA PHE A 62 -12.55 0.28 4.89
C PHE A 62 -11.29 0.09 4.05
N GLY A 63 -11.48 -0.10 2.75
CA GLY A 63 -10.38 -0.14 1.78
C GLY A 63 -10.47 1.02 0.78
N PHE A 64 -9.37 1.73 0.57
CA PHE A 64 -9.22 2.80 -0.42
C PHE A 64 -7.84 2.67 -1.09
N ALA A 65 -7.65 3.08 -2.34
CA ALA A 65 -6.31 3.15 -2.93
C ALA A 65 -5.37 4.09 -2.14
N GLY A 66 -4.11 3.71 -1.88
CA GLY A 66 -3.25 4.44 -0.92
C GLY A 66 -2.93 5.92 -1.20
N PHE A 67 -3.28 6.46 -2.37
CA PHE A 67 -3.22 7.90 -2.67
C PHE A 67 -4.47 8.69 -2.24
N PHE A 68 -5.50 7.99 -1.76
CA PHE A 68 -6.73 8.57 -1.19
C PHE A 68 -7.49 9.53 -2.11
N GLY A 69 -7.35 9.38 -3.44
CA GLY A 69 -8.03 10.25 -4.41
C GLY A 69 -7.36 11.61 -4.60
N ILE A 70 -6.16 11.81 -4.05
CA ILE A 70 -5.44 13.08 -4.06
C ILE A 70 -4.20 12.98 -4.97
N PRO A 71 -4.29 13.32 -6.27
CA PRO A 71 -3.16 13.25 -7.19
C PRO A 71 -2.22 14.45 -6.98
N VAL A 72 -1.24 14.31 -6.09
CA VAL A 72 -0.32 15.41 -5.73
C VAL A 72 1.15 15.08 -5.98
N LYS A 73 1.94 16.13 -6.16
CA LYS A 73 3.40 16.09 -6.12
C LYS A 73 3.86 16.59 -4.76
N ILE A 74 4.61 15.79 -4.03
CA ILE A 74 5.12 16.15 -2.71
C ILE A 74 6.52 16.70 -2.87
N GLU A 75 6.80 17.85 -2.24
CA GLU A 75 8.14 18.41 -2.12
C GLU A 75 8.54 18.54 -0.65
N ASN A 76 9.72 18.04 -0.31
CA ASN A 76 10.29 18.25 1.00
C ASN A 76 11.03 19.60 1.05
N LYS A 77 10.63 20.50 1.95
CA LYS A 77 11.22 21.84 2.05
C LYS A 77 12.71 21.82 2.43
N ILE A 78 13.15 20.83 3.20
CA ILE A 78 14.53 20.67 3.68
C ILE A 78 15.42 20.10 2.59
N THR A 79 15.02 18.99 1.98
CA THR A 79 15.87 18.28 1.01
C THR A 79 15.75 18.83 -0.42
N LYS A 80 14.67 19.56 -0.72
CA LYS A 80 14.27 20.00 -2.07
C LYS A 80 13.99 18.85 -3.05
N GLU A 81 13.96 17.62 -2.56
CA GLU A 81 13.52 16.47 -3.35
C GLU A 81 12.01 16.53 -3.52
N SER A 82 11.55 16.15 -4.71
CA SER A 82 10.12 16.07 -5.01
C SER A 82 9.78 14.80 -5.77
N TYR A 83 8.56 14.30 -5.57
CA TYR A 83 8.07 13.09 -6.22
C TYR A 83 6.55 13.16 -6.43
N SER A 84 6.07 12.51 -7.49
CA SER A 84 4.64 12.29 -7.70
C SER A 84 4.15 11.23 -6.71
N SER A 85 3.06 11.52 -6.00
CA SER A 85 2.48 10.67 -4.96
C SER A 85 1.11 10.12 -5.41
N CYS A 86 1.06 9.63 -6.64
CA CYS A 86 -0.16 9.14 -7.29
C CYS A 86 0.17 8.00 -8.25
N PRO A 87 -0.83 7.22 -8.71
CA PRO A 87 -0.61 6.18 -9.71
C PRO A 87 -0.02 6.78 -11.00
N VAL A 88 0.80 6.00 -11.72
CA VAL A 88 1.42 6.43 -12.99
C VAL A 88 0.39 6.81 -14.06
N LEU A 89 -0.83 6.30 -13.95
CA LEU A 89 -1.96 6.64 -14.84
C LEU A 89 -2.40 8.11 -14.70
N LEU A 90 -2.10 8.75 -13.56
CA LEU A 90 -2.55 10.09 -13.22
C LEU A 90 -1.37 11.06 -13.20
N LYS A 91 -1.60 12.26 -13.72
CA LYS A 91 -0.66 13.38 -13.53
C LYS A 91 -1.00 14.10 -12.22
N PRO A 92 0.00 14.45 -11.40
CA PRO A 92 -0.22 15.32 -10.25
C PRO A 92 -0.89 16.64 -10.65
N GLN A 93 -1.94 17.02 -9.93
CA GLN A 93 -2.69 18.26 -10.15
C GLN A 93 -2.15 19.40 -9.29
N HIS A 94 -1.73 19.11 -8.06
CA HIS A 94 -1.20 20.11 -7.13
C HIS A 94 0.15 19.71 -6.57
N LYS A 95 0.87 20.72 -6.07
CA LYS A 95 2.13 20.56 -5.35
C LYS A 95 1.88 20.80 -3.87
N ILE A 96 2.30 19.85 -3.02
CA ILE A 96 2.19 19.95 -1.57
C ILE A 96 3.59 20.01 -0.98
N VAL A 97 3.86 21.07 -0.21
CA VAL A 97 5.13 21.24 0.47
C VAL A 97 5.03 20.68 1.89
N GLU A 98 5.88 19.71 2.21
CA GLU A 98 6.06 19.21 3.56
C GLU A 98 6.89 20.20 4.38
N LYS A 99 6.27 20.80 5.40
CA LYS A 99 6.91 21.73 6.34
C LYS A 99 7.23 21.01 7.65
N SER A 100 8.39 21.29 8.22
CA SER A 100 8.73 20.87 9.59
C SER A 100 7.76 21.55 10.57
N SER A 101 7.35 20.85 11.62
CA SER A 101 6.52 21.42 12.70
C SER A 101 7.28 22.39 13.62
N CYS A 102 8.56 22.67 13.34
CA CYS A 102 9.42 23.50 14.17
C CYS A 102 9.37 24.99 13.84
N SER A 103 9.89 25.81 14.75
CA SER A 103 10.09 27.24 14.52
C SER A 103 10.98 27.51 13.29
N GLU A 104 10.79 28.65 12.63
CA GLU A 104 11.54 29.02 11.42
C GLU A 104 13.07 29.02 11.66
N LEU A 105 13.52 29.43 12.85
CA LEU A 105 14.93 29.37 13.26
C LEU A 105 15.48 27.94 13.30
N GLN A 106 14.67 26.97 13.74
CA GLN A 106 15.06 25.57 13.81
C GLN A 106 15.03 24.93 12.42
N LEU A 107 14.05 25.28 11.58
CA LEU A 107 14.02 24.89 10.17
C LEU A 107 15.26 25.38 9.42
N GLN A 108 15.72 26.62 9.64
CA GLN A 108 16.95 27.11 9.02
C GLN A 108 18.19 26.34 9.48
N LYS A 109 18.27 25.96 10.77
CA LYS A 109 19.33 25.11 11.28
C LYS A 109 19.32 23.72 10.64
N GLU A 110 18.14 23.11 10.48
CA GLU A 110 17.96 21.83 9.78
C GLU A 110 18.42 21.92 8.32
N ILE A 111 17.99 22.95 7.58
CA ILE A 111 18.41 23.18 6.19
C ILE A 111 19.94 23.37 6.10
N ALA A 112 20.53 24.16 6.99
CA ALA A 112 21.98 24.40 7.01
C ALA A 112 22.76 23.11 7.28
N ARG A 113 22.30 22.28 8.24
CA ARG A 113 22.89 20.95 8.51
C ARG A 113 22.75 20.04 7.30
N PHE A 114 21.56 19.95 6.71
CA PHE A 114 21.33 19.14 5.51
C PHE A 114 22.26 19.55 4.37
N LYS A 115 22.45 20.86 4.13
CA LYS A 115 23.43 21.36 3.15
C LYS A 115 24.86 20.92 3.46
N LYS A 116 25.30 21.00 4.72
CA LYS A 116 26.64 20.52 5.15
C LYS A 116 26.80 19.02 4.88
N PHE A 117 25.81 18.20 5.24
CA PHE A 117 25.80 16.77 4.90
C PHE A 117 25.79 16.52 3.39
N GLY A 118 25.07 17.36 2.64
CA GLY A 118 25.05 17.32 1.18
C GLY A 118 26.44 17.50 0.58
N VAL A 119 27.28 18.37 1.15
CA VAL A 119 28.68 18.54 0.72
C VAL A 119 29.49 17.27 0.98
N VAL A 120 29.39 16.69 2.18
CA VAL A 120 30.09 15.43 2.53
C VAL A 120 29.63 14.29 1.62
N LYS A 121 28.32 14.19 1.35
CA LYS A 121 27.75 13.18 0.45
C LYS A 121 28.24 13.36 -0.98
N LYS A 122 28.29 14.59 -1.49
CA LYS A 122 28.83 14.90 -2.83
C LYS A 122 30.31 14.55 -2.92
N PHE A 123 31.10 14.87 -1.90
CA PHE A 123 32.51 14.50 -1.82
C PHE A 123 32.72 12.98 -1.81
N TYR A 124 31.95 12.25 -1.00
CA TYR A 124 31.96 10.79 -1.01
C TYR A 124 31.57 10.23 -2.40
N GLN A 125 30.54 10.79 -3.05
CA GLN A 125 30.14 10.39 -4.39
C GLN A 125 31.23 10.66 -5.43
N SER A 126 31.91 11.82 -5.38
CA SER A 126 33.02 12.11 -6.29
C SER A 126 34.19 11.16 -6.08
N LEU A 127 34.50 10.76 -4.83
CA LEU A 127 35.50 9.74 -4.57
C LEU A 127 35.07 8.35 -5.07
N LYS A 128 33.80 7.99 -4.92
CA LYS A 128 33.25 6.70 -5.35
C LYS A 128 33.20 6.53 -6.88
N TYR A 129 32.94 7.60 -7.62
CA TYR A 129 32.78 7.55 -9.09
C TYR A 129 34.00 8.08 -9.86
N GLY A 130 35.08 8.45 -9.17
CA GLY A 130 36.37 8.71 -9.83
C GLY A 130 37.04 7.41 -10.30
N PHE A 131 38.00 7.52 -11.22
CA PHE A 131 38.67 6.35 -11.81
C PHE A 131 39.58 5.61 -10.82
N THR A 132 40.38 6.36 -10.03
CA THR A 132 41.38 5.80 -9.09
C THR A 132 41.02 6.04 -7.62
N THR A 133 40.19 7.04 -7.34
CA THR A 133 39.81 7.43 -5.98
C THR A 133 39.05 6.37 -5.16
N PRO A 134 38.33 5.40 -5.74
CA PRO A 134 37.71 4.33 -4.96
C PRO A 134 38.72 3.43 -4.25
N PHE A 135 39.91 3.21 -4.83
CA PHE A 135 40.97 2.40 -4.21
C PHE A 135 41.51 3.08 -2.95
N VAL A 136 41.82 4.38 -3.04
CA VAL A 136 42.26 5.19 -1.88
C VAL A 136 41.18 5.24 -0.81
N LEU A 137 39.91 5.38 -1.21
CA LEU A 137 38.79 5.35 -0.27
C LEU A 137 38.68 4.00 0.43
N ALA A 138 38.85 2.89 -0.31
CA ALA A 138 38.84 1.55 0.26
C ALA A 138 39.98 1.34 1.28
N GLU A 139 41.18 1.85 1.01
CA GLU A 139 42.29 1.79 1.97
C GLU A 139 42.03 2.65 3.21
N ALA A 140 41.53 3.89 3.03
CA ALA A 140 41.36 4.85 4.11
C ALA A 140 40.25 4.47 5.11
N ILE A 141 39.12 3.95 4.62
CA ILE A 141 37.95 3.63 5.46
C ILE A 141 37.56 2.15 5.43
N GLY A 142 38.35 1.29 4.79
CA GLY A 142 38.03 -0.13 4.58
C GLY A 142 37.90 -0.91 5.87
N VAL A 143 38.87 -0.79 6.80
CA VAL A 143 38.84 -1.51 8.09
C VAL A 143 37.61 -1.11 8.92
N TRP A 144 37.33 0.20 9.00
CA TRP A 144 36.13 0.69 9.68
C TRP A 144 34.84 0.18 9.02
N SER A 145 34.78 0.26 7.69
CA SER A 145 33.64 -0.22 6.91
C SER A 145 33.45 -1.72 7.13
N GLY A 146 34.51 -2.52 7.06
CA GLY A 146 34.47 -3.97 7.32
C GLY A 146 34.01 -4.31 8.74
N GLY A 147 34.47 -3.55 9.75
CA GLY A 147 33.98 -3.68 11.13
C GLY A 147 32.48 -3.38 11.25
N TRP A 148 32.02 -2.27 10.65
CA TRP A 148 30.60 -1.92 10.61
C TRP A 148 29.76 -2.96 9.86
N MET A 149 30.24 -3.46 8.72
CA MET A 149 29.59 -4.51 7.93
C MET A 149 29.47 -5.82 8.73
N THR A 150 30.52 -6.19 9.47
CA THR A 150 30.53 -7.36 10.35
C THR A 150 29.50 -7.21 11.45
N PHE A 151 29.50 -6.07 12.15
CA PHE A 151 28.52 -5.79 13.19
C PHE A 151 27.09 -5.78 12.64
N HIS A 152 26.87 -5.17 11.48
CA HIS A 152 25.55 -5.13 10.84
C HIS A 152 25.05 -6.51 10.43
N SER A 153 25.95 -7.41 10.04
CA SER A 153 25.62 -8.79 9.66
C SER A 153 25.28 -9.66 10.88
N LEU A 154 25.99 -9.50 11.99
CA LEU A 154 25.77 -10.29 13.21
C LEU A 154 24.60 -9.76 14.05
N ALA A 155 24.43 -8.44 14.12
CA ALA A 155 23.43 -7.79 14.96
C ALA A 155 22.63 -6.71 14.19
N PRO A 156 21.87 -7.08 13.14
CA PRO A 156 21.24 -6.13 12.22
C PRO A 156 20.26 -5.17 12.93
N LYS A 157 19.52 -5.64 13.93
CA LYS A 157 18.64 -4.79 14.74
C LYS A 157 19.39 -3.72 15.53
N ALA A 158 20.50 -4.11 16.17
CA ALA A 158 21.31 -3.19 16.97
C ALA A 158 22.00 -2.16 16.07
N ALA A 159 22.56 -2.62 14.93
CA ALA A 159 23.13 -1.75 13.92
C ALA A 159 22.10 -0.74 13.38
N ASN A 160 20.88 -1.19 13.08
CA ASN A 160 19.83 -0.28 12.62
C ASN A 160 19.41 0.72 13.70
N LYS A 161 19.32 0.32 14.98
CA LYS A 161 19.05 1.26 16.09
C LYS A 161 20.14 2.33 16.22
N ILE A 162 21.41 1.97 16.08
CA ILE A 162 22.53 2.93 16.09
C ILE A 162 22.43 3.86 14.88
N LYS A 163 22.20 3.31 13.67
CA LYS A 163 22.01 4.08 12.43
C LYS A 163 20.84 5.05 12.52
N GLN A 164 19.71 4.62 13.09
CA GLN A 164 18.53 5.47 13.34
C GLN A 164 18.87 6.58 14.32
N LYS A 165 19.44 6.27 15.49
CA LYS A 165 19.82 7.29 16.48
C LYS A 165 20.80 8.32 15.91
N LEU A 166 21.79 7.88 15.13
CA LEU A 166 22.70 8.79 14.42
C LEU A 166 21.95 9.62 13.39
N ASN A 167 21.08 9.02 12.57
CA ASN A 167 20.27 9.76 11.62
C ASN A 167 19.37 10.79 12.32
N ASP A 168 18.74 10.44 13.44
CA ASP A 168 17.87 11.33 14.19
C ASP A 168 18.65 12.52 14.77
N GLN A 169 19.87 12.27 15.27
CA GLN A 169 20.76 13.32 15.76
C GLN A 169 21.31 14.21 14.63
N LEU A 170 21.71 13.60 13.50
CA LEU A 170 22.37 14.29 12.39
C LEU A 170 21.36 15.01 11.48
N LYS A 171 20.18 14.43 11.27
CA LYS A 171 19.13 14.98 10.42
C LYS A 171 18.10 15.78 11.19
N GLN A 172 17.89 15.55 12.50
CA GLN A 172 16.79 16.12 13.29
C GLN A 172 15.58 16.41 12.40
N THR A 173 15.14 15.40 11.63
CA THR A 173 14.01 15.59 10.72
C THR A 173 12.78 15.56 11.58
N SER A 174 12.45 16.74 12.07
CA SER A 174 11.19 17.03 12.73
C SER A 174 10.05 16.50 11.88
N LYS A 175 9.05 15.91 12.53
CA LYS A 175 7.88 15.34 11.86
C LYS A 175 7.32 16.38 10.88
N THR A 176 7.34 16.06 9.59
CA THR A 176 6.83 16.98 8.57
C THR A 176 5.32 16.83 8.46
N ASN A 177 4.65 17.98 8.33
CA ASN A 177 3.23 18.08 8.06
C ASN A 177 3.02 18.70 6.67
N PRO A 178 2.03 18.23 5.90
CA PRO A 178 1.71 18.82 4.61
C PRO A 178 1.12 20.22 4.80
N SER A 179 1.61 21.18 4.02
CA SER A 179 1.00 22.50 3.89
C SER A 179 -0.17 22.44 2.91
N LEU A 180 -1.36 22.86 3.33
CA LEU A 180 -2.54 22.96 2.46
C LEU A 180 -2.71 24.34 1.80
N GLU A 181 -1.76 25.27 2.00
CA GLU A 181 -1.81 26.64 1.49
C GLU A 181 -2.01 26.71 -0.03
N ASP A 182 -1.37 25.80 -0.77
CA ASP A 182 -1.43 25.75 -2.24
C ASP A 182 -2.66 24.98 -2.77
N LEU A 183 -3.55 24.51 -1.90
CA LEU A 183 -4.73 23.75 -2.25
C LEU A 183 -6.00 24.56 -1.95
N SER A 184 -6.76 24.91 -2.99
CA SER A 184 -7.97 25.71 -2.84
C SER A 184 -9.00 24.99 -1.97
N LEU A 185 -9.87 25.75 -1.31
CA LEU A 185 -10.93 25.17 -0.48
C LEU A 185 -11.92 24.32 -1.31
N GLU A 186 -12.13 24.66 -2.59
CA GLU A 186 -12.95 23.86 -3.51
C GLU A 186 -12.30 22.51 -3.81
N ASP A 187 -11.00 22.48 -4.09
CA ASP A 187 -10.26 21.23 -4.33
C ASP A 187 -10.24 20.36 -3.06
N GLN A 188 -10.04 20.98 -1.89
CA GLN A 188 -10.14 20.30 -0.59
C GLN A 188 -11.52 19.64 -0.40
N LEU A 189 -12.60 20.38 -0.72
CA LEU A 189 -13.96 19.85 -0.63
C LEU A 189 -14.19 18.71 -1.63
N ALA A 190 -13.74 18.86 -2.87
CA ALA A 190 -13.86 17.85 -3.92
C ALA A 190 -13.15 16.55 -3.52
N TYR A 191 -11.92 16.63 -3.01
CA TYR A 191 -11.18 15.47 -2.54
C TYR A 191 -11.81 14.83 -1.31
N ALA A 192 -12.27 15.62 -0.33
CA ALA A 192 -12.95 15.10 0.85
C ALA A 192 -14.24 14.35 0.48
N LYS A 193 -15.10 14.99 -0.34
CA LYS A 193 -16.36 14.41 -0.80
C LYS A 193 -16.10 13.16 -1.62
N GLY A 194 -15.18 13.23 -2.59
CA GLY A 194 -14.81 12.10 -3.44
C GLY A 194 -14.31 10.92 -2.63
N ALA A 195 -13.41 11.14 -1.67
CA ALA A 195 -12.87 10.08 -0.83
C ALA A 195 -13.96 9.38 0.00
N LEU A 196 -14.82 10.14 0.67
CA LEU A 196 -15.87 9.60 1.56
C LEU A 196 -16.98 8.87 0.79
N THR A 197 -17.46 9.47 -0.31
CA THR A 197 -18.52 8.88 -1.15
C THR A 197 -18.06 7.60 -1.84
N THR A 198 -16.82 7.58 -2.36
CA THR A 198 -16.30 6.42 -3.10
C THR A 198 -16.27 5.14 -2.25
N ILE A 199 -16.02 5.24 -0.94
CA ILE A 199 -16.02 4.09 -0.02
C ILE A 199 -17.34 3.88 0.73
N GLY A 200 -18.32 4.76 0.53
CA GLY A 200 -19.61 4.71 1.20
C GLY A 200 -19.60 5.16 2.66
N LEU A 201 -18.56 5.86 3.12
CA LEU A 201 -18.46 6.40 4.49
C LEU A 201 -18.99 7.85 4.51
N THR A 202 -20.30 8.00 4.43
CA THR A 202 -21.00 9.29 4.41
C THR A 202 -21.80 9.58 5.69
N SER A 203 -21.94 8.57 6.55
CA SER A 203 -22.68 8.58 7.82
C SER A 203 -21.99 7.66 8.83
N ASP A 204 -22.52 7.60 10.07
CA ASP A 204 -22.07 6.69 11.13
C ASP A 204 -20.56 6.77 11.44
N PHE A 205 -20.02 7.99 11.45
CA PHE A 205 -18.61 8.23 11.78
C PHE A 205 -18.28 7.86 13.24
N ALA A 206 -17.22 7.09 13.41
CA ALA A 206 -16.62 6.85 14.71
C ALA A 206 -16.02 8.14 15.32
N PRO A 207 -15.76 8.18 16.65
CA PRO A 207 -15.00 9.26 17.27
C PRO A 207 -13.60 9.42 16.66
N ILE A 208 -12.98 8.31 16.26
CA ILE A 208 -11.66 8.28 15.62
C ILE A 208 -11.78 7.60 14.26
N VAL A 209 -11.30 8.29 13.22
CA VAL A 209 -11.16 7.73 11.87
C VAL A 209 -9.69 7.78 11.47
N VAL A 210 -9.08 6.62 11.26
CA VAL A 210 -7.66 6.50 10.91
C VAL A 210 -7.51 6.27 9.41
N LEU A 211 -6.86 7.20 8.71
CA LEU A 211 -6.44 7.05 7.32
C LEU A 211 -5.07 6.36 7.30
N CYS A 212 -5.04 5.10 6.89
CA CYS A 212 -3.85 4.26 6.96
C CYS A 212 -3.29 4.01 5.55
N GLY A 213 -2.34 4.86 5.15
CA GLY A 213 -1.48 4.56 4.01
C GLY A 213 -0.56 3.39 4.33
N HIS A 214 0.16 2.84 3.35
CA HIS A 214 1.19 1.84 3.64
C HIS A 214 2.52 2.18 3.00
N GLY A 215 3.58 1.60 3.55
CA GLY A 215 4.92 1.55 3.00
C GLY A 215 5.61 0.28 3.47
N SER A 216 6.86 0.09 3.08
CA SER A 216 7.66 -1.05 3.52
C SER A 216 8.95 -0.59 4.19
N THR A 217 9.68 -1.50 4.82
CA THR A 217 11.05 -1.23 5.28
C THR A 217 11.94 -2.36 4.85
N THR A 218 12.86 -2.05 3.95
CA THR A 218 13.83 -3.03 3.45
C THR A 218 15.18 -2.36 3.27
N GLU A 219 16.25 -3.12 3.48
CA GLU A 219 17.62 -2.69 3.24
C GLU A 219 18.17 -3.41 1.99
N ASN A 220 19.06 -2.75 1.25
CA ASN A 220 19.73 -3.30 0.07
C ASN A 220 18.80 -3.98 -0.95
N ASN A 221 17.73 -3.28 -1.34
CA ASN A 221 16.72 -3.83 -2.23
C ASN A 221 16.46 -2.92 -3.43
N ALA A 222 16.95 -3.33 -4.61
CA ALA A 222 16.70 -2.62 -5.87
C ALA A 222 15.19 -2.52 -6.19
N TYR A 223 14.38 -3.43 -5.65
CA TYR A 223 12.93 -3.52 -5.83
C TYR A 223 12.13 -2.97 -4.64
N ALA A 224 12.73 -2.12 -3.78
CA ALA A 224 12.03 -1.56 -2.62
C ALA A 224 10.70 -0.87 -3.01
N THR A 225 10.69 -0.12 -4.11
CA THR A 225 9.48 0.56 -4.60
C THR A 225 8.37 -0.39 -5.04
N ALA A 226 8.68 -1.64 -5.38
CA ALA A 226 7.69 -2.68 -5.69
C ALA A 226 7.05 -3.29 -4.42
N LEU A 227 7.65 -3.07 -3.25
CA LEU A 227 7.07 -3.40 -1.94
C LEU A 227 6.30 -2.22 -1.34
N ASP A 228 6.55 -1.00 -1.79
CA ASP A 228 5.79 0.18 -1.43
C ASP A 228 4.44 0.24 -2.17
N CYS A 229 3.71 1.35 -2.04
CA CYS A 229 2.38 1.48 -2.60
C CYS A 229 2.43 1.73 -4.11
N GLY A 230 1.97 0.75 -4.90
CA GLY A 230 1.79 0.91 -6.36
C GLY A 230 0.81 2.04 -6.72
N ALA A 231 -0.24 2.24 -5.91
CA ALA A 231 -1.19 3.34 -6.09
C ALA A 231 -0.59 4.72 -5.70
N CYS A 232 0.58 4.78 -5.06
CA CYS A 232 1.31 6.02 -4.81
C CYS A 232 2.54 6.17 -5.72
N GLY A 233 2.65 5.37 -6.79
CA GLY A 233 3.80 5.40 -7.69
C GLY A 233 5.07 4.78 -7.09
N GLY A 234 4.93 3.75 -6.24
CA GLY A 234 6.05 3.10 -5.56
C GLY A 234 6.62 3.95 -4.42
N ARG A 235 5.76 4.73 -3.76
CA ARG A 235 6.08 5.57 -2.60
C ARG A 235 5.24 5.16 -1.40
N HIS A 236 5.63 5.64 -0.23
CA HIS A 236 4.86 5.42 0.98
C HIS A 236 3.57 6.27 0.97
N GLY A 237 2.44 5.68 1.37
CA GLY A 237 1.14 6.35 1.42
C GLY A 237 0.91 7.24 2.64
N GLY A 238 1.84 7.27 3.60
CA GLY A 238 1.69 8.04 4.85
C GLY A 238 1.47 9.54 4.61
N SER A 239 2.18 10.14 3.66
CA SER A 239 2.01 11.57 3.35
C SER A 239 0.64 11.88 2.74
N ASN A 240 0.09 10.99 1.90
CA ASN A 240 -1.26 11.17 1.35
C ASN A 240 -2.33 11.06 2.45
N ALA A 241 -2.15 10.13 3.40
CA ALA A 241 -3.01 10.04 4.58
C ALA A 241 -2.97 11.33 5.42
N LYS A 242 -1.79 11.94 5.62
CA LYS A 242 -1.67 13.23 6.33
C LYS A 242 -2.44 14.35 5.63
N ILE A 243 -2.36 14.42 4.29
CA ILE A 243 -3.05 15.45 3.51
C ILE A 243 -4.57 15.29 3.67
N LEU A 244 -5.11 14.09 3.44
CA LEU A 244 -6.56 13.88 3.56
C LEU A 244 -7.04 14.07 5.01
N ALA A 245 -6.27 13.65 6.02
CA ALA A 245 -6.61 13.89 7.42
C ALA A 245 -6.68 15.38 7.73
N ALA A 246 -5.73 16.18 7.24
CA ALA A 246 -5.74 17.63 7.41
C ALA A 246 -6.95 18.28 6.73
N ILE A 247 -7.28 17.85 5.50
CA ILE A 247 -8.47 18.31 4.76
C ILE A 247 -9.75 17.98 5.53
N LEU A 248 -9.93 16.73 5.98
CA LEU A 248 -11.14 16.28 6.67
C LEU A 248 -11.26 16.86 8.09
N ASN A 249 -10.19 17.37 8.69
CA ASN A 249 -10.22 18.11 9.95
C ASN A 249 -10.44 19.62 9.77
N ASN A 250 -10.39 20.14 8.54
CA ASN A 250 -10.66 21.55 8.27
C ASN A 250 -12.14 21.89 8.53
N LYS A 251 -12.39 22.83 9.44
CA LYS A 251 -13.74 23.25 9.85
C LYS A 251 -14.58 23.76 8.68
N GLU A 252 -13.97 24.48 7.75
CA GLU A 252 -14.71 25.06 6.62
C GLU A 252 -15.09 23.98 5.59
N VAL A 253 -14.19 23.01 5.35
CA VAL A 253 -14.50 21.83 4.53
C VAL A 253 -15.67 21.05 5.14
N ARG A 254 -15.65 20.81 6.47
CA ARG A 254 -16.75 20.11 7.16
C ARG A 254 -18.09 20.82 7.04
N LYS A 255 -18.12 22.16 7.17
CA LYS A 255 -19.37 22.93 6.97
C LYS A 255 -19.94 22.74 5.57
N ARG A 256 -19.08 22.79 4.55
CA ARG A 256 -19.50 22.61 3.14
C ARG A 256 -19.89 21.17 2.82
N LEU A 257 -19.25 20.18 3.45
CA LEU A 257 -19.67 18.78 3.37
C LEU A 257 -21.07 18.56 3.95
N ALA A 258 -21.40 19.23 5.06
CA ALA A 258 -22.73 19.14 5.66
C ALA A 258 -23.83 19.67 4.72
N ILE A 259 -23.56 20.75 3.97
CA ILE A 259 -24.46 21.24 2.90
C ILE A 259 -24.64 20.19 1.80
N ASN A 260 -23.62 19.38 1.54
CA ASN A 260 -23.64 18.25 0.61
C ASN A 260 -24.13 16.93 1.24
N SER A 261 -24.91 17.00 2.33
CA SER A 261 -25.48 15.84 3.02
C SER A 261 -24.47 14.86 3.66
N ILE A 262 -23.23 15.29 3.89
CA ILE A 262 -22.22 14.53 4.63
C ILE A 262 -21.92 15.25 5.94
N SER A 263 -22.57 14.84 7.01
CA SER A 263 -22.39 15.44 8.33
C SER A 263 -21.36 14.66 9.15
N ILE A 264 -20.19 15.26 9.33
CA ILE A 264 -19.13 14.70 10.18
C ILE A 264 -19.30 15.26 11.61
N PRO A 265 -19.52 14.42 12.63
CA PRO A 265 -19.64 14.88 14.00
C PRO A 265 -18.44 15.72 14.46
N ALA A 266 -18.69 16.74 15.29
CA ALA A 266 -17.64 17.64 15.77
C ALA A 266 -16.55 16.91 16.59
N GLN A 267 -16.94 15.85 17.29
CA GLN A 267 -16.07 14.98 18.05
C GLN A 267 -15.23 14.03 17.18
N THR A 268 -15.62 13.77 15.93
CA THR A 268 -14.88 12.88 15.04
C THR A 268 -13.55 13.50 14.63
N LYS A 269 -12.47 12.75 14.79
CA LYS A 269 -11.10 13.17 14.50
C LYS A 269 -10.49 12.25 13.45
N PHE A 270 -9.98 12.84 12.38
CA PHE A 270 -9.23 12.10 11.37
C PHE A 270 -7.75 12.08 11.75
N ILE A 271 -7.17 10.89 11.81
CA ILE A 271 -5.77 10.66 12.14
C ILE A 271 -5.09 10.00 10.95
N ALA A 272 -3.93 10.50 10.54
CA ALA A 272 -3.12 9.82 9.55
C ALA A 272 -2.27 8.73 10.19
N ALA A 273 -2.06 7.64 9.48
CA ALA A 273 -1.21 6.54 9.89
C ALA A 273 -0.50 5.90 8.70
N GLN A 274 0.55 5.13 8.99
CA GLN A 274 1.23 4.29 8.02
C GLN A 274 1.38 2.86 8.53
N HIS A 275 0.82 1.91 7.78
CA HIS A 275 1.09 0.48 7.94
C HIS A 275 2.41 0.13 7.26
N ASN A 276 3.38 -0.37 8.03
CA ASN A 276 4.59 -0.96 7.50
C ASN A 276 4.32 -2.43 7.15
N THR A 277 4.19 -2.73 5.87
CA THR A 277 3.80 -4.09 5.43
C THR A 277 4.84 -5.16 5.73
N THR A 278 6.09 -4.76 5.97
CA THR A 278 7.17 -5.70 6.29
C THR A 278 7.17 -6.08 7.76
N THR A 279 6.86 -5.13 8.67
CA THR A 279 6.92 -5.33 10.13
C THR A 279 5.55 -5.41 10.80
N ASP A 280 4.48 -5.21 10.04
CA ASP A 280 3.08 -5.10 10.49
C ASP A 280 2.82 -3.98 11.52
N ASP A 281 3.78 -3.08 11.70
CA ASP A 281 3.63 -1.94 12.61
C ASP A 281 2.75 -0.87 11.97
N ILE A 282 1.90 -0.23 12.78
CA ILE A 282 1.08 0.91 12.36
C ILE A 282 1.54 2.13 13.16
N GLU A 283 2.21 3.05 12.46
CA GLU A 283 2.65 4.31 13.04
C GLU A 283 1.53 5.35 12.91
N LEU A 284 1.07 5.91 14.04
CA LEU A 284 0.10 7.01 14.06
C LEU A 284 0.82 8.36 13.98
N TYR A 285 0.41 9.21 13.05
CA TYR A 285 0.91 10.58 12.90
C TYR A 285 0.06 11.55 13.71
N VAL A 286 0.25 11.51 15.03
CA VAL A 286 -0.43 12.37 16.00
C VAL A 286 0.55 13.08 16.92
N GLU A 287 0.12 14.24 17.42
CA GLU A 287 0.72 14.88 18.60
C GLU A 287 0.00 14.33 19.84
N GLU A 288 0.72 13.59 20.68
CA GLU A 288 0.15 12.77 21.75
C GLU A 288 -0.64 13.54 22.82
N LYS A 289 -0.49 14.87 22.87
CA LYS A 289 -1.17 15.72 23.87
C LYS A 289 -2.67 15.90 23.64
N ASN A 290 -3.18 15.53 22.46
CA ASN A 290 -4.53 15.91 22.03
C ASN A 290 -5.56 14.77 22.08
N PHE A 291 -5.13 13.52 22.30
CA PHE A 291 -6.00 12.35 22.18
C PHE A 291 -5.63 11.26 23.18
N ASP A 292 -6.62 10.69 23.87
CA ASP A 292 -6.44 9.42 24.58
C ASP A 292 -6.48 8.28 23.55
N LEU A 293 -5.30 7.79 23.17
CA LEU A 293 -5.12 6.72 22.20
C LEU A 293 -4.49 5.49 22.82
N GLU A 294 -4.40 5.40 24.15
CA GLU A 294 -3.63 4.34 24.81
C GLU A 294 -4.23 2.96 24.53
N LYS A 295 -5.56 2.82 24.64
CA LYS A 295 -6.26 1.59 24.24
C LYS A 295 -6.01 1.25 22.77
N LEU A 296 -6.15 2.23 21.87
CA LEU A 296 -5.94 2.05 20.43
C LEU A 296 -4.52 1.59 20.11
N LYS A 297 -3.51 2.21 20.73
CA LYS A 297 -2.10 1.84 20.58
C LYS A 297 -1.84 0.41 21.08
N LEU A 298 -2.42 0.02 22.22
CA LEU A 298 -2.32 -1.34 22.75
C LEU A 298 -2.93 -2.36 21.78
N ASP A 299 -4.13 -2.08 21.26
CA ASP A 299 -4.82 -2.96 20.33
C ASP A 299 -4.10 -3.06 18.98
N LEU A 300 -3.52 -1.96 18.47
CA LEU A 300 -2.65 -1.97 17.29
C LEU A 300 -1.42 -2.85 17.50
N LYS A 301 -0.78 -2.81 18.68
CA LYS A 301 0.35 -3.70 19.00
C LYS A 301 -0.07 -5.16 19.16
N ALA A 302 -1.26 -5.42 19.70
CA ALA A 302 -1.80 -6.78 19.75
C ALA A 302 -2.12 -7.31 18.33
N ALA A 303 -2.65 -6.46 17.46
CA ALA A 303 -2.93 -6.80 16.06
C ALA A 303 -1.63 -7.03 15.26
N GLN A 304 -0.60 -6.20 15.47
CA GLN A 304 0.75 -6.40 14.91
C GLN A 304 1.28 -7.79 15.26
N LYS A 305 1.23 -8.17 16.54
CA LYS A 305 1.67 -9.48 17.03
C LYS A 305 0.99 -10.65 16.31
N SER A 306 -0.33 -10.61 16.21
CA SER A 306 -1.10 -11.65 15.53
C SER A 306 -0.83 -11.68 14.02
N ASN A 307 -0.70 -10.53 13.36
CA ASN A 307 -0.43 -10.47 11.93
C ASN A 307 1.01 -10.88 11.58
N SER A 308 2.00 -10.47 12.38
CA SER A 308 3.39 -10.92 12.21
C SER A 308 3.52 -12.43 12.39
N LYS A 309 2.75 -13.04 13.31
CA LYS A 309 2.68 -14.50 13.43
C LYS A 309 2.14 -15.16 12.17
N TRP A 310 1.04 -14.63 11.62
CA TRP A 310 0.49 -15.10 10.35
C TRP A 310 1.52 -14.96 9.21
N ARG A 311 2.19 -13.81 9.11
CA ARG A 311 3.21 -13.52 8.08
C ARG A 311 4.44 -14.42 8.19
N SER A 312 4.96 -14.61 9.40
CA SER A 312 6.02 -15.60 9.67
C SER A 312 5.60 -17.00 9.21
N GLY A 313 4.37 -17.41 9.50
CA GLY A 313 3.81 -18.69 9.03
C GLY A 313 3.83 -18.81 7.50
N LYS A 314 3.48 -17.74 6.77
CA LYS A 314 3.57 -17.70 5.30
C LYS A 314 5.00 -17.76 4.76
N MET A 315 5.98 -17.40 5.58
CA MET A 315 7.41 -17.56 5.27
C MET A 315 7.96 -18.94 5.69
N GLY A 316 7.12 -19.84 6.22
CA GLY A 316 7.51 -21.19 6.64
C GLY A 316 7.97 -21.29 8.09
N GLU A 317 7.81 -20.23 8.88
CA GLU A 317 8.30 -20.14 10.25
C GLU A 317 7.18 -20.39 11.27
N LYS A 318 7.45 -21.25 12.26
CA LYS A 318 6.51 -21.55 13.36
C LYS A 318 7.00 -20.88 14.64
N LEU A 319 6.57 -19.64 14.85
CA LEU A 319 7.07 -18.79 15.95
C LEU A 319 5.94 -18.39 16.91
N SER A 320 6.30 -18.04 18.14
CA SER A 320 5.41 -17.35 19.06
C SER A 320 5.10 -15.94 18.55
N GLU A 321 4.03 -15.30 19.02
CA GLU A 321 3.69 -13.93 18.59
C GLU A 321 4.83 -12.93 18.83
N LYS A 322 5.51 -13.04 19.98
CA LYS A 322 6.64 -12.16 20.33
C LYS A 322 7.83 -12.40 19.40
N ASP A 323 8.14 -13.67 19.13
CA ASP A 323 9.27 -14.03 18.27
C ASP A 323 8.98 -13.68 16.82
N SER A 324 7.73 -13.74 16.38
CA SER A 324 7.30 -13.32 15.04
C SER A 324 7.51 -11.83 14.79
N VAL A 325 7.11 -10.95 15.72
CA VAL A 325 7.41 -9.51 15.60
C VAL A 325 8.92 -9.30 15.52
N SER A 326 9.67 -10.01 16.38
CA SER A 326 11.11 -9.90 16.36
C SER A 326 11.72 -10.40 15.03
N HIS A 327 11.17 -11.47 14.47
CA HIS A 327 11.62 -12.09 13.23
C HIS A 327 11.42 -11.16 12.03
N VAL A 328 10.21 -10.59 11.86
CA VAL A 328 9.93 -9.69 10.73
C VAL A 328 10.74 -8.39 10.80
N GLU A 329 10.92 -7.82 12.00
CA GLU A 329 11.80 -6.66 12.21
C GLU A 329 13.27 -6.98 11.91
N LYS A 330 13.75 -8.20 12.22
CA LYS A 330 15.13 -8.59 11.92
C LYS A 330 15.34 -8.64 10.41
N ARG A 331 14.39 -9.24 9.70
CA ARG A 331 14.42 -9.38 8.23
C ARG A 331 14.35 -8.02 7.53
N SER A 332 13.52 -7.11 8.01
CA SER A 332 13.32 -5.79 7.39
C SER A 332 14.59 -4.93 7.36
N VAL A 333 15.49 -5.13 8.33
CA VAL A 333 16.75 -4.36 8.47
C VAL A 333 18.01 -5.19 8.18
N ASN A 334 17.86 -6.46 7.83
CA ASN A 334 18.99 -7.31 7.45
C ASN A 334 19.32 -7.07 5.96
N TRP A 335 20.42 -6.39 5.70
CA TRP A 335 20.89 -6.08 4.35
C TRP A 335 21.27 -7.30 3.47
N ALA A 336 21.47 -8.49 4.07
CA ALA A 336 21.71 -9.74 3.37
C ALA A 336 20.39 -10.48 3.06
N GLU A 337 19.28 -10.00 3.59
CA GLU A 337 17.98 -10.62 3.39
C GLU A 337 17.48 -10.35 1.96
N THR A 338 17.44 -11.41 1.16
CA THR A 338 16.93 -11.32 -0.21
C THR A 338 15.40 -11.18 -0.23
N ARG A 339 14.72 -11.71 0.79
CA ARG A 339 13.25 -11.72 0.90
C ARG A 339 12.80 -11.19 2.27
N PRO A 340 12.80 -9.86 2.48
CA PRO A 340 12.35 -9.27 3.74
C PRO A 340 10.88 -9.61 4.04
N GLU A 341 10.05 -9.68 3.00
CA GLU A 341 8.68 -10.20 2.99
C GLU A 341 8.35 -10.77 1.61
N TRP A 342 7.15 -11.35 1.45
CA TRP A 342 6.65 -11.85 0.15
C TRP A 342 6.13 -10.76 -0.80
N GLY A 343 5.99 -9.52 -0.33
CA GLY A 343 5.37 -8.46 -1.11
C GLY A 343 3.93 -8.85 -1.50
N LEU A 344 3.58 -8.62 -2.77
CA LEU A 344 2.25 -8.92 -3.31
C LEU A 344 2.17 -10.29 -3.98
N ALA A 345 3.10 -11.21 -3.68
CA ALA A 345 3.01 -12.57 -4.20
C ALA A 345 1.68 -13.24 -3.78
N ARG A 346 1.18 -14.16 -4.61
CA ARG A 346 -0.15 -14.79 -4.52
C ARG A 346 -1.38 -13.88 -4.66
N ASN A 347 -1.21 -12.58 -4.97
CA ASN A 347 -2.34 -11.72 -5.32
C ASN A 347 -3.18 -12.36 -6.44
N ALA A 348 -4.51 -12.26 -6.33
CA ALA A 348 -5.42 -13.01 -7.17
C ALA A 348 -6.76 -12.34 -7.47
N SER A 349 -7.29 -11.53 -6.56
CA SER A 349 -8.56 -10.81 -6.80
C SER A 349 -8.56 -9.36 -6.37
N PHE A 350 -9.50 -8.60 -6.93
CA PHE A 350 -9.85 -7.25 -6.53
C PHE A 350 -11.34 -7.21 -6.21
N ILE A 351 -11.70 -7.00 -4.94
CA ILE A 351 -13.08 -7.05 -4.46
C ILE A 351 -13.57 -5.62 -4.19
N VAL A 352 -14.69 -5.27 -4.81
CA VAL A 352 -15.37 -3.98 -4.69
C VAL A 352 -16.72 -4.22 -4.02
N ALA A 353 -16.75 -4.08 -2.70
CA ALA A 353 -17.95 -4.38 -1.91
C ALA A 353 -17.88 -3.73 -0.51
N LYS A 354 -19.00 -3.74 0.22
CA LYS A 354 -19.04 -3.43 1.65
C LYS A 354 -18.16 -4.40 2.44
N ARG A 355 -17.58 -3.93 3.55
CA ARG A 355 -16.73 -4.77 4.43
C ARG A 355 -17.49 -6.00 4.95
N ASP A 356 -18.78 -5.87 5.23
CA ASP A 356 -19.67 -6.94 5.69
C ASP A 356 -19.58 -8.21 4.84
N LEU A 357 -19.43 -8.07 3.51
CA LEU A 357 -19.36 -9.22 2.60
C LEU A 357 -18.07 -10.03 2.77
N THR A 358 -17.01 -9.44 3.32
CA THR A 358 -15.69 -10.07 3.45
C THR A 358 -15.25 -10.23 4.90
N LYS A 359 -15.99 -9.67 5.87
CA LYS A 359 -15.56 -9.56 7.28
C LYS A 359 -15.16 -10.90 7.89
N ASN A 360 -15.97 -11.92 7.60
CA ASN A 360 -15.83 -13.25 8.17
C ASN A 360 -15.11 -14.24 7.25
N ILE A 361 -14.48 -13.76 6.17
CA ILE A 361 -13.78 -14.59 5.19
C ILE A 361 -12.27 -14.39 5.36
N ASP A 362 -11.54 -15.49 5.51
CA ASP A 362 -10.09 -15.48 5.34
C ASP A 362 -9.76 -15.51 3.84
N LEU A 363 -9.28 -14.40 3.31
CA LEU A 363 -8.89 -14.24 1.91
C LEU A 363 -7.40 -14.54 1.66
N ASP A 364 -6.71 -15.02 2.69
CA ASP A 364 -5.34 -15.54 2.64
C ASP A 364 -4.28 -14.51 2.16
N GLY A 365 -4.55 -13.21 2.33
CA GLY A 365 -3.71 -12.13 1.83
C GLY A 365 -3.61 -12.10 0.29
N ARG A 366 -4.65 -12.56 -0.41
CA ARG A 366 -4.66 -12.68 -1.89
C ARG A 366 -5.55 -11.64 -2.59
N SER A 367 -6.31 -10.86 -1.83
CA SER A 367 -7.36 -10.00 -2.38
C SER A 367 -7.07 -8.55 -2.08
N PHE A 368 -7.06 -7.73 -3.13
CA PHE A 368 -7.13 -6.29 -2.98
C PHE A 368 -8.56 -5.91 -2.59
N LEU A 369 -8.73 -5.11 -1.55
CA LEU A 369 -10.05 -4.81 -1.00
C LEU A 369 -10.38 -3.33 -1.13
N HIS A 370 -11.40 -2.99 -1.91
CA HIS A 370 -11.94 -1.65 -2.01
C HIS A 370 -13.35 -1.62 -1.40
N SER A 371 -13.57 -0.72 -0.44
CA SER A 371 -14.91 -0.49 0.10
C SER A 371 -15.78 0.22 -0.92
N TYR A 372 -17.03 -0.20 -1.06
CA TYR A 372 -17.96 0.40 -2.00
C TYR A 372 -19.41 0.11 -1.58
N ASP A 373 -20.27 1.12 -1.70
CA ASP A 373 -21.71 1.02 -1.49
C ASP A 373 -22.47 1.48 -2.73
N TRP A 374 -22.97 0.53 -3.52
CA TRP A 374 -23.72 0.81 -4.75
C TRP A 374 -24.99 1.63 -4.50
N GLN A 375 -25.57 1.54 -3.30
CA GLN A 375 -26.80 2.29 -2.96
C GLN A 375 -26.54 3.79 -2.84
N GLN A 376 -25.29 4.19 -2.59
CA GLN A 376 -24.87 5.58 -2.51
C GLN A 376 -24.31 6.11 -3.85
N ASP A 377 -24.16 5.24 -4.86
CA ASP A 377 -23.53 5.53 -6.15
C ASP A 377 -24.53 5.43 -7.31
N ILE A 378 -25.61 6.22 -7.22
CA ILE A 378 -26.76 6.14 -8.14
C ILE A 378 -26.35 6.36 -9.61
N ASP A 379 -25.39 7.26 -9.86
CA ASP A 379 -24.90 7.58 -11.20
C ASP A 379 -23.75 6.66 -11.67
N GLY A 380 -23.24 5.79 -10.80
CA GLY A 380 -22.12 4.89 -11.08
C GLY A 380 -20.76 5.59 -11.17
N SER A 381 -20.65 6.86 -10.76
CA SER A 381 -19.42 7.65 -10.88
C SER A 381 -18.29 7.09 -10.02
N SER A 382 -18.62 6.61 -8.81
CA SER A 382 -17.65 6.03 -7.88
C SER A 382 -17.17 4.67 -8.39
N LEU A 383 -18.08 3.80 -8.85
CA LEU A 383 -17.70 2.52 -9.44
C LEU A 383 -16.84 2.70 -10.69
N ASN A 384 -17.21 3.66 -11.54
CA ASN A 384 -16.41 4.03 -12.70
C ASN A 384 -14.98 4.43 -12.30
N LEU A 385 -14.82 5.25 -11.25
CA LEU A 385 -13.50 5.64 -10.73
C LEU A 385 -12.72 4.42 -10.19
N ILE A 386 -13.38 3.56 -9.43
CA ILE A 386 -12.78 2.35 -8.84
C ILE A 386 -12.27 1.39 -9.93
N LEU A 387 -13.07 1.15 -10.96
CA LEU A 387 -12.71 0.24 -12.05
C LEU A 387 -11.65 0.82 -12.98
N THR A 388 -11.62 2.14 -13.19
CA THR A 388 -10.66 2.77 -14.14
C THR A 388 -9.31 3.10 -13.53
N ALA A 389 -9.19 3.20 -12.20
CA ALA A 389 -7.93 3.51 -11.55
C ALA A 389 -7.46 2.38 -10.58
N PRO A 390 -8.04 2.19 -9.37
CA PRO A 390 -7.61 1.14 -8.46
C PRO A 390 -7.56 -0.28 -9.05
N MET A 391 -8.59 -0.69 -9.81
CA MET A 391 -8.62 -2.03 -10.43
C MET A 391 -7.52 -2.19 -11.49
N VAL A 392 -7.29 -1.17 -12.32
CA VAL A 392 -6.21 -1.17 -13.33
C VAL A 392 -4.84 -1.28 -12.65
N VAL A 393 -4.61 -0.55 -11.54
CA VAL A 393 -3.38 -0.69 -10.75
C VAL A 393 -3.23 -2.12 -10.20
N ALA A 394 -4.30 -2.70 -9.65
CA ALA A 394 -4.29 -4.09 -9.19
C ALA A 394 -3.98 -5.08 -10.33
N GLN A 395 -4.50 -4.83 -11.54
CA GLN A 395 -4.23 -5.63 -12.73
C GLN A 395 -2.77 -5.53 -13.18
N TRP A 396 -2.17 -4.34 -13.13
CA TRP A 396 -0.74 -4.15 -13.42
C TRP A 396 0.15 -4.91 -12.45
N ILE A 397 -0.16 -4.83 -11.15
CA ILE A 397 0.55 -5.59 -10.13
C ILE A 397 0.38 -7.09 -10.39
N ASN A 398 -0.85 -7.57 -10.59
CA ASN A 398 -1.10 -8.99 -10.87
C ASN A 398 -0.33 -9.47 -12.10
N SER A 399 -0.35 -8.70 -13.19
CA SER A 399 0.36 -9.04 -14.42
C SER A 399 1.87 -9.06 -14.23
N GLN A 400 2.43 -8.14 -13.44
CA GLN A 400 3.85 -8.13 -13.12
C GLN A 400 4.27 -9.44 -12.43
N TYR A 401 3.52 -9.89 -11.43
CA TYR A 401 3.80 -11.16 -10.77
C TYR A 401 3.54 -12.36 -11.69
N LEU A 402 2.47 -12.33 -12.48
CA LEU A 402 2.12 -13.38 -13.44
C LEU A 402 3.26 -13.62 -14.44
N PHE A 403 3.68 -12.59 -15.17
CA PHE A 403 4.70 -12.73 -16.20
C PHE A 403 6.08 -13.06 -15.62
N SER A 404 6.47 -12.42 -14.50
CA SER A 404 7.73 -12.74 -13.82
C SER A 404 7.76 -14.18 -13.27
N THR A 405 6.60 -14.81 -13.05
CA THR A 405 6.51 -16.23 -12.63
C THR A 405 6.55 -17.18 -13.82
N ILE A 406 5.83 -16.87 -14.92
CA ILE A 406 5.76 -17.73 -16.11
C ILE A 406 7.13 -17.86 -16.79
N ASN A 407 7.83 -16.74 -16.98
CA ASN A 407 9.15 -16.73 -17.57
C ASN A 407 9.98 -15.60 -16.97
N ASN A 408 10.73 -15.92 -15.92
CA ASN A 408 11.53 -14.94 -15.21
C ASN A 408 12.71 -14.40 -16.04
N VAL A 409 13.19 -15.17 -17.03
CA VAL A 409 14.26 -14.72 -17.92
C VAL A 409 13.76 -13.60 -18.84
N ALA A 410 12.57 -13.77 -19.43
CA ALA A 410 12.01 -12.80 -20.37
C ALA A 410 11.31 -11.61 -19.67
N TYR A 411 10.57 -11.88 -18.59
CA TYR A 411 9.68 -10.91 -17.94
C TYR A 411 9.97 -10.70 -16.46
N GLY A 412 11.08 -11.22 -15.97
CA GLY A 412 11.54 -11.07 -14.60
C GLY A 412 12.86 -10.31 -14.54
N SER A 413 13.66 -10.64 -13.55
CA SER A 413 14.99 -10.05 -13.38
C SER A 413 16.04 -11.00 -12.83
N GLY A 414 15.83 -12.30 -13.02
CA GLY A 414 16.74 -13.34 -12.56
C GLY A 414 16.86 -13.39 -11.04
N SER A 415 18.02 -13.84 -10.55
CA SER A 415 18.27 -13.92 -9.12
C SER A 415 18.67 -12.55 -8.56
N LYS A 416 18.03 -12.14 -7.46
CA LYS A 416 18.39 -10.92 -6.71
C LYS A 416 19.85 -10.91 -6.25
N ILE A 417 20.45 -12.08 -6.03
CA ILE A 417 21.81 -12.24 -5.50
C ILE A 417 22.86 -11.65 -6.45
N THR A 418 22.60 -11.70 -7.75
CA THR A 418 23.54 -11.36 -8.83
C THR A 418 23.17 -10.05 -9.53
N GLN A 419 22.20 -9.28 -8.99
CA GLN A 419 21.72 -8.07 -9.65
C GLN A 419 22.65 -6.88 -9.46
N ASN A 420 22.89 -6.17 -10.56
CA ASN A 420 23.51 -4.86 -10.60
C ASN A 420 22.52 -3.84 -11.16
N ILE A 421 22.30 -2.72 -10.46
CA ILE A 421 21.40 -1.65 -10.93
C ILE A 421 22.08 -0.88 -12.07
N VAL A 422 21.41 -0.75 -13.21
CA VAL A 422 21.96 -0.09 -14.41
C VAL A 422 21.06 1.07 -14.83
N GLY A 423 21.68 2.26 -14.94
CA GLY A 423 21.01 3.49 -15.38
C GLY A 423 19.82 3.94 -14.52
N LYS A 424 19.54 3.27 -13.39
CA LYS A 424 18.31 3.38 -12.60
C LYS A 424 17.03 3.08 -13.40
N ILE A 425 17.16 2.38 -14.51
CA ILE A 425 16.04 1.99 -15.40
C ILE A 425 15.78 0.48 -15.36
N GLY A 426 16.74 -0.32 -14.90
CA GLY A 426 16.62 -1.76 -14.75
C GLY A 426 17.83 -2.35 -14.04
N VAL A 427 17.98 -3.67 -14.14
CA VAL A 427 19.08 -4.43 -13.54
C VAL A 427 19.74 -5.35 -14.57
N MET A 428 20.99 -5.69 -14.36
CA MET A 428 21.71 -6.75 -15.09
C MET A 428 22.09 -7.87 -14.11
N GLN A 429 22.25 -9.09 -14.63
CA GLN A 429 22.74 -10.26 -13.94
C GLN A 429 24.26 -10.36 -14.10
N GLY A 430 24.99 -10.36 -12.98
CA GLY A 430 26.44 -10.47 -12.96
C GLY A 430 27.13 -9.32 -13.69
N ASN A 431 28.26 -9.62 -14.34
CA ASN A 431 29.07 -8.62 -15.05
C ASN A 431 28.54 -8.29 -16.45
N ALA A 432 27.77 -9.19 -17.06
CA ALA A 432 27.22 -9.03 -18.40
C ALA A 432 25.92 -9.84 -18.57
N SER A 433 24.85 -9.15 -18.96
CA SER A 433 23.55 -9.72 -19.34
C SER A 433 22.73 -8.68 -20.10
N ASP A 434 21.59 -9.08 -20.65
CA ASP A 434 20.58 -8.12 -21.10
C ASP A 434 20.01 -7.31 -19.93
N LEU A 435 19.46 -6.13 -20.23
CA LEU A 435 18.76 -5.29 -19.25
C LEU A 435 17.42 -5.94 -18.87
N MET A 436 17.21 -6.16 -17.58
CA MET A 436 16.02 -6.75 -17.01
C MET A 436 15.20 -5.74 -16.20
N HIS A 437 13.87 -5.90 -16.16
CA HIS A 437 12.94 -4.91 -15.61
C HIS A 437 11.78 -5.51 -14.78
N GLY A 438 11.64 -6.85 -14.73
CA GLY A 438 10.60 -7.54 -13.96
C GLY A 438 11.02 -7.89 -12.53
N LEU A 439 10.22 -8.71 -11.84
CA LEU A 439 10.49 -9.13 -10.47
C LEU A 439 11.54 -10.26 -10.39
N PRO A 440 12.39 -10.27 -9.34
CA PRO A 440 13.39 -11.32 -9.18
C PRO A 440 12.76 -12.65 -8.79
N LEU A 441 13.50 -13.75 -8.99
CA LEU A 441 13.10 -15.09 -8.55
C LEU A 441 12.67 -15.10 -7.08
N GLN A 442 13.36 -14.36 -6.21
CA GLN A 442 13.05 -14.33 -4.78
C GLN A 442 11.68 -13.68 -4.46
N SER A 443 11.09 -12.92 -5.38
CA SER A 443 9.74 -12.37 -5.21
C SER A 443 8.63 -13.33 -5.63
N VAL A 444 8.93 -14.30 -6.49
CA VAL A 444 7.92 -15.16 -7.14
C VAL A 444 8.09 -16.66 -6.86
N PHE A 445 9.29 -17.10 -6.47
CA PHE A 445 9.63 -18.50 -6.17
C PHE A 445 10.01 -18.69 -4.70
N SER A 446 9.55 -19.79 -4.11
CA SER A 446 10.00 -20.25 -2.78
C SER A 446 11.23 -21.14 -2.83
N LYS A 447 11.40 -21.87 -3.94
CA LYS A 447 12.56 -22.70 -4.26
C LYS A 447 12.79 -22.62 -5.76
N ASP A 448 13.96 -23.03 -6.23
CA ASP A 448 14.37 -22.88 -7.65
C ASP A 448 13.31 -23.39 -8.64
N ASN A 449 12.65 -24.50 -8.34
CA ASN A 449 11.62 -25.12 -9.18
C ASN A 449 10.20 -25.04 -8.60
N GLN A 450 9.97 -24.21 -7.58
CA GLN A 450 8.67 -24.09 -6.93
C GLN A 450 8.25 -22.63 -6.83
N SER A 451 7.29 -22.23 -7.68
CA SER A 451 6.70 -20.91 -7.60
C SER A 451 5.89 -20.77 -6.32
N TYR A 452 6.08 -19.65 -5.62
CA TYR A 452 5.22 -19.24 -4.51
C TYR A 452 4.01 -18.46 -5.02
N HIS A 453 4.22 -17.58 -6.00
CA HIS A 453 3.12 -16.97 -6.73
C HIS A 453 2.48 -18.02 -7.65
N GLN A 454 1.15 -18.12 -7.62
CA GLN A 454 0.39 -18.99 -8.49
C GLN A 454 0.01 -18.20 -9.75
N PRO A 455 0.49 -18.59 -10.96
CA PRO A 455 0.16 -17.90 -12.19
C PRO A 455 -1.34 -17.94 -12.46
N LEU A 456 -1.99 -16.78 -12.36
CA LEU A 456 -3.39 -16.55 -12.70
C LEU A 456 -3.62 -15.07 -13.05
N ARG A 457 -4.62 -14.77 -13.89
CA ARG A 457 -5.05 -13.40 -14.17
C ARG A 457 -6.02 -12.90 -13.09
N LEU A 458 -5.96 -11.60 -12.83
CA LEU A 458 -6.77 -10.94 -11.80
C LEU A 458 -8.27 -11.26 -11.99
N THR A 459 -8.93 -11.63 -10.90
CA THR A 459 -10.38 -11.74 -10.82
C THR A 459 -10.95 -10.54 -10.07
N THR A 460 -11.71 -9.70 -10.75
CA THR A 460 -12.43 -8.59 -10.14
C THR A 460 -13.84 -9.03 -9.75
N LEU A 461 -14.23 -8.82 -8.51
CA LEU A 461 -15.59 -9.06 -8.06
C LEU A 461 -16.23 -7.76 -7.58
N VAL A 462 -17.39 -7.43 -8.13
CA VAL A 462 -18.13 -6.21 -7.81
C VAL A 462 -19.47 -6.58 -7.22
N HIS A 463 -19.80 -6.00 -6.06
CA HIS A 463 -21.13 -6.09 -5.46
C HIS A 463 -21.95 -4.86 -5.85
N ALA A 464 -22.64 -4.95 -6.99
CA ALA A 464 -23.47 -3.91 -7.58
C ALA A 464 -24.42 -4.53 -8.62
N PRO A 465 -25.52 -3.87 -9.02
CA PRO A 465 -26.29 -4.28 -10.19
C PRO A 465 -25.43 -4.29 -11.47
N THR A 466 -25.72 -5.23 -12.38
CA THR A 466 -24.99 -5.39 -13.65
C THR A 466 -25.00 -4.12 -14.49
N GLU A 467 -26.09 -3.34 -14.44
CA GLU A 467 -26.26 -2.12 -15.21
C GLU A 467 -25.27 -1.03 -14.81
N LEU A 468 -24.88 -0.95 -13.53
CA LEU A 468 -23.87 0.01 -13.07
C LEU A 468 -22.48 -0.37 -13.58
N ILE A 469 -22.18 -1.67 -13.60
CA ILE A 469 -20.91 -2.19 -14.13
C ILE A 469 -20.83 -1.95 -15.64
N ASP A 470 -21.91 -2.25 -16.36
CA ASP A 470 -22.02 -2.03 -17.81
C ASP A 470 -21.80 -0.57 -18.19
N LYS A 471 -22.43 0.38 -17.47
CA LYS A 471 -22.21 1.82 -17.67
C LYS A 471 -20.73 2.19 -17.57
N ALA A 472 -20.01 1.65 -16.56
CA ALA A 472 -18.58 1.88 -16.43
C ALA A 472 -17.79 1.25 -17.59
N ILE A 473 -18.11 0.02 -18.00
CA ILE A 473 -17.41 -0.66 -19.10
C ILE A 473 -17.62 0.08 -20.42
N TYR A 474 -18.87 0.38 -20.80
CA TYR A 474 -19.17 1.04 -22.08
C TYR A 474 -18.56 2.43 -22.19
N LYS A 475 -18.45 3.16 -21.08
CA LYS A 475 -17.84 4.48 -21.04
C LYS A 475 -16.32 4.45 -21.24
N ASN A 476 -15.64 3.34 -20.95
CA ASN A 476 -14.18 3.29 -20.90
C ASN A 476 -13.60 2.18 -21.78
N GLU A 477 -12.94 2.57 -22.88
CA GLU A 477 -12.29 1.64 -23.81
C GLU A 477 -11.24 0.74 -23.13
N ILE A 478 -10.53 1.25 -22.11
CA ILE A 478 -9.56 0.46 -21.34
C ILE A 478 -10.22 -0.75 -20.65
N LEU A 479 -11.43 -0.58 -20.11
CA LEU A 479 -12.16 -1.67 -19.45
C LEU A 479 -12.65 -2.69 -20.48
N GLN A 480 -13.15 -2.23 -21.63
CA GLN A 480 -13.55 -3.10 -22.73
C GLN A 480 -12.38 -3.96 -23.21
N LYS A 481 -11.18 -3.38 -23.35
CA LYS A 481 -9.96 -4.11 -23.73
C LYS A 481 -9.51 -5.10 -22.65
N LEU A 482 -9.56 -4.72 -21.37
CA LEU A 482 -9.14 -5.60 -20.27
C LEU A 482 -10.06 -6.82 -20.13
N PHE A 483 -11.38 -6.60 -20.16
CA PHE A 483 -12.35 -7.68 -20.00
C PHE A 483 -12.57 -8.47 -21.29
N GLY A 484 -12.72 -7.80 -22.43
CA GLY A 484 -12.99 -8.45 -23.72
C GLY A 484 -11.84 -9.33 -24.22
N ASN A 485 -10.60 -8.98 -23.89
CA ASN A 485 -9.42 -9.82 -24.17
C ASN A 485 -9.09 -10.80 -23.02
N SER A 486 -9.90 -10.84 -21.97
CA SER A 486 -9.68 -11.63 -20.75
C SER A 486 -8.30 -11.40 -20.13
N TRP A 487 -7.83 -10.16 -20.07
CA TRP A 487 -6.70 -9.79 -19.20
C TRP A 487 -7.12 -9.71 -17.73
N VAL A 488 -8.41 -9.45 -17.49
CA VAL A 488 -9.08 -9.49 -16.19
C VAL A 488 -10.39 -10.23 -16.35
N HIS A 489 -10.74 -11.06 -15.36
CA HIS A 489 -12.06 -11.67 -15.26
C HIS A 489 -12.92 -10.80 -14.34
N ILE A 490 -14.17 -10.52 -14.70
CA ILE A 490 -15.08 -9.76 -13.84
C ILE A 490 -16.33 -10.57 -13.49
N PHE A 491 -16.63 -10.57 -12.20
CA PHE A 491 -17.80 -11.18 -11.59
C PHE A 491 -18.65 -10.10 -10.94
N CYS A 492 -19.95 -10.19 -11.15
CA CYS A 492 -20.95 -9.35 -10.53
C CYS A 492 -21.69 -10.20 -9.49
N LEU A 493 -21.64 -9.82 -8.21
CA LEU A 493 -22.61 -10.26 -7.22
C LEU A 493 -23.75 -9.26 -7.24
N ASP A 494 -24.84 -9.61 -7.93
CA ASP A 494 -25.98 -8.72 -8.10
C ASP A 494 -26.83 -8.71 -6.82
N PRO A 495 -26.97 -7.56 -6.13
CA PRO A 495 -27.77 -7.44 -4.93
C PRO A 495 -29.27 -7.61 -5.17
N ILE A 496 -29.76 -7.41 -6.40
CA ILE A 496 -31.19 -7.47 -6.74
C ILE A 496 -31.62 -8.94 -6.91
N SER A 497 -30.92 -9.68 -7.77
CA SER A 497 -31.22 -11.10 -8.00
C SER A 497 -30.60 -12.03 -6.96
N SER A 498 -29.64 -11.56 -6.15
CA SER A 498 -28.81 -12.36 -5.24
C SER A 498 -28.04 -13.49 -5.96
N LYS A 499 -27.77 -13.31 -7.25
CA LYS A 499 -27.02 -14.23 -8.10
C LYS A 499 -25.64 -13.68 -8.43
N ILE A 500 -24.78 -14.55 -8.94
CA ILE A 500 -23.49 -14.15 -9.49
C ILE A 500 -23.50 -14.32 -11.00
N PHE A 501 -23.03 -13.29 -11.68
CA PHE A 501 -22.81 -13.29 -13.12
C PHE A 501 -21.32 -13.16 -13.40
N SER A 502 -20.86 -13.81 -14.45
CA SER A 502 -19.53 -13.67 -15.01
C SER A 502 -19.64 -12.98 -16.37
N LEU A 503 -18.79 -11.97 -16.60
CA LEU A 503 -18.75 -11.29 -17.89
C LEU A 503 -17.90 -12.10 -18.87
N GLN A 504 -18.49 -12.41 -20.02
CA GLN A 504 -17.83 -13.15 -21.09
C GLN A 504 -17.02 -12.22 -22.00
N LYS A 505 -16.17 -12.79 -22.87
CA LYS A 505 -15.30 -12.04 -23.80
C LYS A 505 -16.03 -11.09 -24.76
N ASN A 506 -17.26 -11.45 -25.12
CA ASN A 506 -18.16 -10.62 -25.93
C ASN A 506 -18.87 -9.52 -25.11
N LEU A 507 -18.46 -9.30 -23.86
CA LEU A 507 -19.01 -8.32 -22.92
C LEU A 507 -20.50 -8.56 -22.58
N THR A 508 -20.94 -9.82 -22.61
CA THR A 508 -22.28 -10.20 -22.14
C THR A 508 -22.20 -10.95 -20.82
N TRP A 509 -23.17 -10.74 -19.94
CA TRP A 509 -23.27 -11.43 -18.66
C TRP A 509 -23.82 -12.85 -18.82
N GLN A 510 -23.22 -13.80 -18.11
CA GLN A 510 -23.71 -15.18 -17.97
C GLN A 510 -23.78 -15.53 -16.48
N GLU A 511 -24.89 -16.11 -16.03
CA GLU A 511 -25.02 -16.65 -14.67
C GLU A 511 -23.92 -17.72 -14.45
N TYR A 512 -23.17 -17.58 -13.36
CA TYR A 512 -21.95 -18.36 -13.10
C TYR A 512 -22.19 -19.68 -12.36
#